data_AF-A0A1A0U1G7-F1
#
_entry.id   AF-A0A1A0U1G7-F1
#
_cell.length_a   1.000
_cell.length_b   1.000
_cell.length_c   1.000
_cell.angle_alpha   90.00
_cell.angle_beta   90.00
_cell.angle_gamma   90.00
#
_symmetry.space_group_name_H-M   'P 1'
#
loop_
_entity.id
_entity.type
_entity.pdbx_description
1 polymer ?
#
loop_
_entity_poly.entity_id
_entity_poly.type
_entity_poly.pdbx_seq_one_letter_code
_entity_poly.pdbx_strand_id
1 'polypeptide(L)'
;MALVSPPPEQGEPRGVGPQVTGFAASPAPVHSPGHPTLAEITRRQQEIQAWEALNVGGYRFAKPGTIIGGVISAVLVVLVLTPIPPNWPWDIPTMILAVFTAVATVTCGLLWFDNPHPAPRPESLAIVPFSRAENLRLMQDQPVEPYRAICACPGCGDLSTHLIREPVKNEPDWAMVTRRCAVCHREWAQA
;
A
#
# COMPACT_ATOMS: atom_id res chain seq x y z
N MET A 1 -15.85 51.37 13.84
CA MET A 1 -16.38 51.59 12.48
C MET A 1 -15.23 52.02 11.58
N ALA A 2 -15.07 51.30 10.46
CA ALA A 2 -14.42 51.63 9.17
C ALA A 2 -12.97 52.20 9.16
N LEU A 3 -11.93 51.45 8.74
CA LEU A 3 -11.50 51.04 7.37
C LEU A 3 -11.14 52.20 6.43
N VAL A 4 -9.84 52.42 6.17
CA VAL A 4 -9.28 52.69 4.82
C VAL A 4 -7.79 52.30 4.79
N SER A 5 -7.41 51.44 3.85
CA SER A 5 -6.03 51.02 3.51
C SER A 5 -5.48 51.83 2.31
N PRO A 6 -4.15 51.96 2.12
CA PRO A 6 -3.55 52.35 0.83
C PRO A 6 -3.19 51.12 -0.04
N PRO A 7 -3.00 51.31 -1.36
CA PRO A 7 -3.07 50.24 -2.37
C PRO A 7 -1.75 49.47 -2.57
N PRO A 8 -1.79 48.23 -3.10
CA PRO A 8 -0.62 47.54 -3.61
C PRO A 8 -0.60 47.59 -5.15
N GLU A 9 0.45 48.13 -5.75
CA GLU A 9 0.80 47.78 -7.13
C GLU A 9 2.32 47.56 -7.27
N GLN A 10 2.64 46.58 -8.09
CA GLN A 10 3.96 46.15 -8.58
C GLN A 10 4.73 45.16 -7.70
N GLY A 11 4.10 44.01 -7.46
CA GLY A 11 4.83 42.75 -7.34
C GLY A 11 5.06 42.17 -8.73
N GLU A 12 6.28 42.27 -9.25
CA GLU A 12 6.76 41.46 -10.37
C GLU A 12 6.40 39.98 -10.13
N PRO A 13 5.85 39.26 -11.12
CA PRO A 13 5.72 37.83 -10.99
C PRO A 13 7.13 37.26 -11.00
N ARG A 14 7.66 36.91 -9.82
CA ARG A 14 8.81 36.01 -9.71
C ARG A 14 8.46 34.77 -10.51
N GLY A 15 9.00 34.70 -11.71
CA GLY A 15 8.86 33.57 -12.61
C GLY A 15 9.15 32.32 -11.82
N VAL A 16 8.25 31.34 -11.98
CA VAL A 16 8.48 29.95 -11.59
C VAL A 16 9.86 29.59 -12.13
N GLY A 17 10.83 29.52 -11.21
CA GLY A 17 12.19 29.13 -11.54
C GLY A 17 12.14 27.81 -12.30
N PRO A 18 13.08 27.58 -13.24
CA PRO A 18 13.10 26.35 -14.02
C PRO A 18 13.03 25.16 -13.08
N GLN A 19 12.12 24.22 -13.34
CA GLN A 19 12.16 22.92 -12.69
C GLN A 19 13.58 22.40 -12.85
N VAL A 20 14.29 22.25 -11.73
CA VAL A 20 15.60 21.62 -11.68
C VAL A 20 15.36 20.12 -11.92
N THR A 21 15.10 19.77 -13.17
CA THR A 21 15.07 18.40 -13.67
C THR A 21 16.51 17.92 -13.74
N GLY A 22 17.03 17.50 -12.59
CA GLY A 22 18.40 17.05 -12.47
C GLY A 22 18.82 16.80 -11.03
N PHE A 23 17.95 16.24 -10.19
CA PHE A 23 18.35 15.77 -8.86
C PHE A 23 19.23 14.53 -9.04
N ALA A 24 20.54 14.75 -9.13
CA ALA A 24 21.51 13.67 -9.23
C ALA A 24 21.55 12.90 -7.89
N ALA A 25 21.34 11.59 -8.00
CA ALA A 25 21.40 10.64 -6.90
C ALA A 25 22.72 10.76 -6.13
N SER A 26 22.70 10.40 -4.84
CA SER A 26 23.93 10.12 -4.11
C SER A 26 24.71 9.04 -4.88
N PRO A 27 26.04 9.16 -5.05
CA PRO A 27 26.86 8.13 -5.66
C PRO A 27 26.96 6.87 -4.79
N ALA A 28 26.55 6.93 -3.52
CA ALA A 28 26.42 5.75 -2.69
C ALA A 28 25.26 4.88 -3.22
N PRO A 29 25.49 3.58 -3.52
CA PRO A 29 24.44 2.71 -3.98
C PRO A 29 23.32 2.68 -2.94
N VAL A 30 22.07 2.88 -3.39
CA VAL A 30 20.87 2.71 -2.57
C VAL A 30 20.66 1.20 -2.36
N HIS A 31 21.50 0.60 -1.53
CA HIS A 31 21.39 -0.79 -1.15
C HIS A 31 22.05 -1.00 0.20
N SER A 32 21.23 -1.19 1.23
CA SER A 32 21.69 -1.62 2.55
C SER A 32 21.15 -3.04 2.78
N PRO A 33 22.02 -4.06 2.75
CA PRO A 33 21.59 -5.44 2.97
C PRO A 33 20.82 -5.55 4.29
N GLY A 34 19.54 -5.92 4.22
CA GLY A 34 18.68 -6.09 5.41
C GLY A 34 17.78 -4.90 5.76
N HIS A 35 17.90 -3.75 5.08
CA HIS A 35 16.99 -2.61 5.26
C HIS A 35 16.20 -2.34 3.99
N PRO A 36 14.85 -2.41 4.03
CA PRO A 36 14.05 -2.20 2.84
C PRO A 36 14.06 -0.72 2.42
N THR A 37 14.12 -0.49 1.12
CA THR A 37 14.00 0.85 0.53
C THR A 37 12.54 1.32 0.54
N LEU A 38 12.30 2.63 0.44
CA LEU A 38 10.94 3.16 0.32
C LEU A 38 10.21 2.63 -0.91
N ALA A 39 10.94 2.39 -2.01
CA ALA A 39 10.40 1.80 -3.24
C ALA A 39 9.96 0.34 -3.02
N GLU A 40 10.74 -0.45 -2.27
CA GLU A 40 10.38 -1.82 -1.93
C GLU A 40 9.16 -1.88 -1.01
N ILE A 41 9.09 -0.98 -0.01
CA ILE A 41 7.94 -0.89 0.89
C ILE A 41 6.67 -0.53 0.11
N THR A 42 6.72 0.47 -0.77
CA THR A 42 5.56 0.85 -1.59
C THR A 42 5.15 -0.27 -2.54
N ARG A 43 6.11 -0.96 -3.16
CA ARG A 43 5.82 -2.14 -3.97
C ARG A 43 5.13 -3.24 -3.15
N ARG A 44 5.62 -3.55 -1.95
CA ARG A 44 4.97 -4.54 -1.08
C ARG A 44 3.59 -4.11 -0.61
N GLN A 45 3.38 -2.82 -0.35
CA GLN A 45 2.05 -2.29 -0.04
C GLN A 45 1.09 -2.50 -1.21
N GLN A 46 1.52 -2.27 -2.45
CA GLN A 46 0.71 -2.56 -3.64
C GLN A 46 0.38 -4.04 -3.78
N GLU A 47 1.35 -4.93 -3.53
CA GLU A 47 1.12 -6.38 -3.54
C GLU A 47 0.12 -6.81 -2.46
N ILE A 48 0.20 -6.23 -1.25
CA ILE A 48 -0.75 -6.48 -0.18
C ILE A 48 -2.15 -5.95 -0.56
N GLN A 49 -2.24 -4.74 -1.11
CA GLN A 49 -3.51 -4.17 -1.56
C GLN A 49 -4.15 -4.99 -2.70
N ALA A 50 -3.35 -5.47 -3.64
CA ALA A 50 -3.82 -6.36 -4.70
C ALA A 50 -4.31 -7.70 -4.14
N TRP A 51 -3.56 -8.28 -3.19
CA TRP A 51 -3.97 -9.48 -2.49
C TRP A 51 -5.27 -9.26 -1.70
N GLU A 52 -5.39 -8.15 -0.98
CA GLU A 52 -6.61 -7.78 -0.27
C GLU A 52 -7.78 -7.59 -1.24
N ALA A 53 -7.59 -6.92 -2.38
CA ALA A 53 -8.64 -6.77 -3.39
C ALA A 53 -9.11 -8.12 -3.94
N LEU A 54 -8.19 -9.05 -4.21
CA LEU A 54 -8.50 -10.40 -4.69
C LEU A 54 -9.16 -11.26 -3.61
N ASN A 55 -8.78 -11.10 -2.33
CA ASN A 55 -9.24 -11.95 -1.25
C ASN A 55 -10.47 -11.41 -0.49
N VAL A 56 -10.69 -10.09 -0.48
CA VAL A 56 -11.94 -9.46 0.01
C VAL A 56 -13.13 -9.87 -0.85
N GLY A 57 -12.88 -10.26 -2.11
CA GLY A 57 -13.83 -10.87 -3.03
C GLY A 57 -13.99 -12.38 -2.92
N GLY A 58 -13.43 -13.04 -1.89
CA GLY A 58 -13.70 -14.45 -1.61
C GLY A 58 -15.21 -14.73 -1.56
N TYR A 59 -15.58 -16.00 -1.56
CA TYR A 59 -16.96 -16.52 -1.53
C TYR A 59 -17.77 -16.15 -0.26
N ARG A 60 -17.57 -14.95 0.28
CA ARG A 60 -18.31 -14.27 1.35
C ARG A 60 -19.81 -14.22 1.07
N PHE A 61 -20.21 -14.24 -0.20
CA PHE A 61 -21.61 -14.40 -0.62
C PHE A 61 -22.03 -15.84 -0.88
N ALA A 62 -21.11 -16.81 -1.02
CA ALA A 62 -21.49 -18.22 -1.19
C ALA A 62 -22.09 -18.80 0.09
N LYS A 63 -21.59 -18.41 1.29
CA LYS A 63 -22.22 -18.83 2.56
C LYS A 63 -23.66 -18.35 2.71
N PRO A 64 -23.96 -17.04 2.69
CA PRO A 64 -25.34 -16.57 2.79
C PRO A 64 -26.16 -16.96 1.56
N GLY A 65 -25.58 -17.01 0.36
CA GLY A 65 -26.25 -17.42 -0.87
C GLY A 65 -26.72 -18.87 -0.84
N THR A 66 -25.90 -19.80 -0.34
CA THR A 66 -26.28 -21.21 -0.18
C THR A 66 -27.35 -21.39 0.89
N ILE A 67 -27.26 -20.65 2.01
CA ILE A 67 -28.26 -20.71 3.10
C ILE A 67 -29.61 -20.15 2.63
N ILE A 68 -29.62 -18.95 2.05
CA ILE A 68 -30.85 -18.30 1.57
C ILE A 68 -31.46 -19.10 0.41
N GLY A 69 -30.64 -19.55 -0.54
CA GLY A 69 -31.07 -20.38 -1.66
C GLY A 69 -31.68 -21.71 -1.20
N GLY A 70 -31.04 -22.39 -0.24
CA GLY A 70 -31.55 -23.61 0.37
C GLY A 70 -32.90 -23.41 1.07
N VAL A 71 -33.06 -22.31 1.80
CA VAL A 71 -34.35 -21.95 2.44
C VAL A 71 -35.43 -21.70 1.41
N ILE A 72 -35.15 -20.93 0.35
CA ILE A 72 -36.13 -20.66 -0.72
C ILE A 72 -36.51 -21.95 -1.45
N SER A 73 -35.54 -22.80 -1.78
CA SER A 73 -35.79 -24.09 -2.42
C SER A 73 -36.66 -25.01 -1.54
N ALA A 74 -36.41 -25.06 -0.23
CA ALA A 74 -37.22 -25.84 0.70
C ALA A 74 -38.67 -25.34 0.78
N VAL A 75 -38.87 -24.02 0.82
CA VAL A 75 -40.21 -23.40 0.82
C VAL A 75 -40.96 -23.70 -0.48
N LEU A 76 -40.29 -23.65 -1.63
CA LEU A 76 -40.89 -23.94 -2.93
C LEU A 76 -41.27 -25.43 -3.06
N VAL A 77 -40.44 -26.34 -2.56
CA VAL A 77 -40.77 -27.77 -2.51
C VAL A 77 -41.99 -28.04 -1.64
N VAL A 78 -42.10 -27.39 -0.47
CA VAL A 78 -43.29 -27.51 0.40
C VAL A 78 -44.54 -26.99 -0.29
N LEU A 79 -44.45 -25.85 -0.99
CA LEU A 79 -45.58 -25.29 -1.75
C LEU A 79 -46.06 -26.24 -2.85
N VAL A 80 -45.15 -26.87 -3.59
CA VAL A 80 -45.50 -27.84 -4.66
C VAL A 80 -46.05 -29.15 -4.09
N LEU A 81 -45.59 -29.60 -2.92
CA LEU A 81 -46.05 -30.84 -2.28
C LEU A 81 -47.36 -30.66 -1.49
N THR A 82 -47.69 -29.45 -1.06
CA THR A 82 -49.03 -29.15 -0.52
C THR A 82 -50.06 -29.18 -1.65
N PRO A 83 -51.26 -29.75 -1.45
CA PRO A 83 -52.25 -29.89 -2.50
C PRO A 83 -52.81 -28.51 -2.89
N ILE A 84 -52.16 -27.86 -3.86
CA ILE A 84 -52.62 -26.64 -4.52
C ILE A 84 -53.70 -27.03 -5.53
N PRO A 85 -54.82 -26.27 -5.61
CA PRO A 85 -55.87 -26.55 -6.57
C PRO A 85 -55.34 -26.49 -8.02
N PRO A 86 -55.73 -27.43 -8.90
CA PRO A 86 -55.12 -27.68 -10.22
C PRO A 86 -55.28 -26.54 -11.26
N ASN A 87 -55.85 -25.40 -10.87
CA ASN A 87 -56.12 -24.23 -11.70
C ASN A 87 -55.45 -22.95 -11.18
N TRP A 88 -54.41 -23.08 -10.32
CA TRP A 88 -53.73 -21.93 -9.74
C TRP A 88 -52.82 -21.24 -10.79
N PRO A 89 -53.03 -19.94 -11.09
CA PRO A 89 -52.33 -19.24 -12.17
C PRO A 89 -50.82 -19.07 -11.95
N TRP A 90 -50.33 -19.33 -10.74
CA TRP A 90 -48.92 -19.17 -10.38
C TRP A 90 -48.08 -20.44 -10.49
N ASP A 91 -48.66 -21.58 -10.89
CA ASP A 91 -47.95 -22.87 -10.92
C ASP A 91 -46.73 -22.85 -11.86
N ILE A 92 -46.89 -22.28 -13.06
CA ILE A 92 -45.80 -22.11 -14.04
C ILE A 92 -44.72 -21.14 -13.51
N PRO A 93 -45.03 -19.92 -13.02
CA PRO A 93 -44.05 -19.05 -12.37
C PRO A 93 -43.32 -19.67 -11.17
N THR A 94 -44.01 -20.44 -10.31
CA THR A 94 -43.39 -21.08 -9.14
C THR A 94 -42.41 -22.16 -9.52
N MET A 95 -42.72 -22.96 -10.54
CA MET A 95 -41.80 -23.97 -11.07
C MET A 95 -40.54 -23.34 -11.66
N ILE A 96 -40.70 -22.24 -12.42
CA ILE A 96 -39.55 -21.48 -12.96
C ILE A 96 -38.66 -20.95 -11.82
N LEU A 97 -39.25 -20.34 -10.80
CA LEU A 97 -38.52 -19.83 -9.64
C LEU A 97 -37.80 -20.96 -8.88
N ALA A 98 -38.43 -22.14 -8.75
CA ALA A 98 -37.84 -23.30 -8.09
C ALA A 98 -36.59 -23.81 -8.83
N VAL A 99 -36.63 -23.86 -10.16
CA VAL A 99 -35.47 -24.27 -10.96
C VAL A 99 -34.32 -23.26 -10.81
N PHE A 100 -34.60 -21.95 -10.95
CA PHE A 100 -33.55 -20.93 -10.81
C PHE A 100 -32.95 -20.90 -9.40
N THR A 101 -33.75 -21.08 -8.36
CA THR A 101 -33.29 -21.11 -6.97
C THR A 101 -32.50 -22.37 -6.67
N ALA A 102 -32.90 -23.53 -7.19
CA ALA A 102 -32.14 -24.78 -7.09
C ALA A 102 -30.78 -24.67 -7.78
N VAL A 103 -30.74 -24.17 -9.02
CA VAL A 103 -29.48 -23.94 -9.76
C VAL A 103 -28.58 -22.98 -8.98
N ALA A 104 -29.10 -21.83 -8.55
CA ALA A 104 -28.36 -20.85 -7.76
C ALA A 104 -27.78 -21.47 -6.47
N THR A 105 -28.56 -22.27 -5.75
CA THR A 105 -28.15 -22.96 -4.52
C THR A 105 -27.03 -23.98 -4.79
N VAL A 106 -27.12 -24.75 -5.87
CA VAL A 106 -26.09 -25.72 -6.26
C VAL A 106 -24.80 -24.99 -6.64
N THR A 107 -24.86 -23.92 -7.44
CA THR A 107 -23.67 -23.10 -7.74
C THR A 107 -23.07 -22.49 -6.49
N CYS A 108 -23.86 -21.86 -5.62
CA CYS A 108 -23.34 -21.29 -4.37
C CYS A 108 -22.76 -22.37 -3.45
N GLY A 109 -23.38 -23.55 -3.39
CA GLY A 109 -22.89 -24.68 -2.59
C GLY A 109 -21.57 -25.23 -3.11
N LEU A 110 -21.44 -25.40 -4.44
CA LEU A 110 -20.18 -25.80 -5.06
C LEU A 110 -19.08 -24.77 -4.81
N LEU A 111 -19.37 -23.47 -4.95
CA LEU A 111 -18.44 -22.39 -4.64
C LEU A 111 -18.12 -22.27 -3.14
N TRP A 112 -18.99 -22.77 -2.26
CA TRP A 112 -18.73 -22.86 -0.82
C TRP A 112 -17.81 -24.02 -0.47
N PHE A 113 -17.99 -25.17 -1.11
CA PHE A 113 -17.15 -26.36 -0.92
C PHE A 113 -15.79 -26.23 -1.60
N ASP A 114 -15.75 -25.58 -2.76
CA ASP A 114 -14.52 -25.16 -3.41
C ASP A 114 -13.93 -24.03 -2.57
N ASN A 115 -13.11 -24.40 -1.59
CA ASN A 115 -12.51 -23.49 -0.63
C ASN A 115 -11.08 -23.20 -1.12
N PRO A 116 -10.90 -22.30 -2.10
CA PRO A 116 -9.58 -21.95 -2.57
C PRO A 116 -8.84 -21.40 -1.37
N HIS A 117 -7.83 -22.13 -0.91
CA HIS A 117 -6.97 -21.62 0.15
C HIS A 117 -6.33 -20.37 -0.41
N PRO A 118 -6.65 -19.18 0.11
CA PRO A 118 -6.06 -17.97 -0.43
C PRO A 118 -4.56 -18.11 -0.31
N ALA A 119 -3.84 -17.69 -1.35
CA ALA A 119 -2.39 -17.61 -1.28
C ALA A 119 -1.99 -16.87 0.00
N PRO A 120 -0.89 -17.25 0.67
CA PRO A 120 -0.47 -16.59 1.89
C PRO A 120 -0.34 -15.08 1.66
N ARG A 121 -0.85 -14.29 2.61
CA ARG A 121 -0.74 -12.83 2.57
C ARG A 121 0.74 -12.45 2.54
N PRO A 122 1.18 -11.57 1.62
CA PRO A 122 2.54 -11.05 1.64
C PRO A 122 2.85 -10.35 2.96
N GLU A 123 4.04 -10.57 3.52
CA GLU A 123 4.49 -9.90 4.73
C GLU A 123 4.72 -8.40 4.49
N SER A 124 4.32 -7.58 5.45
CA SER A 124 4.57 -6.13 5.41
C SER A 124 6.04 -5.84 5.70
N LEU A 125 6.67 -5.03 4.85
CA LEU A 125 7.99 -4.47 5.14
C LEU A 125 7.84 -3.22 6.01
N ALA A 126 8.67 -3.14 7.05
CA ALA A 126 8.76 -2.00 7.95
C ALA A 126 10.14 -1.34 7.85
N ILE A 127 10.18 -0.05 8.10
CA ILE A 127 11.43 0.70 8.18
C ILE A 127 12.08 0.39 9.52
N VAL A 128 13.30 -0.14 9.48
CA VAL A 128 14.09 -0.45 10.67
C VAL A 128 15.15 0.64 10.85
N PRO A 129 15.32 1.20 12.06
CA PRO A 129 16.36 2.18 12.30
C PRO A 129 17.75 1.54 12.22
N PHE A 130 18.68 2.22 11.56
CA PHE A 130 20.09 1.80 11.54
C PHE A 130 20.71 1.95 12.93
N SER A 131 21.44 0.92 13.36
CA SER A 131 22.21 1.00 14.60
C SER A 131 23.43 1.91 14.43
N ARG A 132 23.98 2.44 15.52
CA ARG A 132 25.19 3.28 15.46
C ARG A 132 26.38 2.53 14.87
N ALA A 133 26.60 1.28 15.28
CA ALA A 133 27.73 0.47 14.80
C ALA A 133 27.63 0.20 13.29
N GLU A 134 26.43 -0.11 12.83
CA GLU A 134 26.13 -0.27 11.41
C GLU A 134 26.34 1.03 10.63
N ASN A 135 25.88 2.16 11.18
CA ASN A 135 26.05 3.45 10.54
C ASN A 135 27.53 3.80 10.33
N LEU A 136 28.35 3.60 11.35
CA LEU A 136 29.80 3.84 11.29
C LEU A 136 30.48 2.94 10.26
N ARG A 137 30.15 1.64 10.24
CA ARG A 137 30.68 0.71 9.25
C ARG A 137 30.36 1.17 7.83
N LEU A 138 29.10 1.48 7.56
CA LEU A 138 28.68 1.91 6.23
C LEU A 138 29.23 3.29 5.83
N MET A 139 29.52 4.19 6.79
CA MET A 139 30.23 5.44 6.52
C MET A 139 31.70 5.22 6.14
N GLN A 140 32.36 4.25 6.76
CA GLN A 140 33.76 3.92 6.47
C GLN A 140 33.93 3.33 5.06
N ASP A 141 32.93 2.56 4.61
CA ASP A 141 32.91 1.96 3.27
C ASP A 141 32.41 2.94 2.19
N GLN A 142 31.93 4.12 2.57
CA GLN A 142 31.36 5.11 1.67
C GLN A 142 32.46 5.89 0.91
N PRO A 143 32.30 6.14 -0.41
CA PRO A 143 33.18 7.07 -1.11
C PRO A 143 32.95 8.51 -0.66
N VAL A 144 33.98 9.35 -0.80
CA VAL A 144 33.87 10.80 -0.55
C VAL A 144 32.77 11.38 -1.44
N GLU A 145 31.73 11.95 -0.83
CA GLU A 145 30.59 12.56 -1.53
C GLU A 145 30.57 14.07 -1.31
N PRO A 146 30.43 14.89 -2.37
CA PRO A 146 30.32 16.33 -2.21
C PRO A 146 29.02 16.75 -1.51
N TYR A 147 29.09 17.81 -0.73
CA TYR A 147 27.93 18.41 -0.07
C TYR A 147 26.84 18.81 -1.07
N ARG A 148 25.58 18.49 -0.74
CA ARG A 148 24.40 18.89 -1.51
C ARG A 148 23.23 19.24 -0.60
N ALA A 149 22.57 20.38 -0.81
CA ALA A 149 21.43 20.78 0.02
C ALA A 149 20.32 19.69 0.06
N ILE A 150 19.98 19.12 -1.10
CA ILE A 150 19.03 18.02 -1.28
C ILE A 150 19.79 16.80 -1.79
N CYS A 151 19.58 15.65 -1.16
CA CYS A 151 20.18 14.38 -1.60
C CYS A 151 19.29 13.18 -1.25
N ALA A 152 19.50 12.07 -1.97
CA ALA A 152 18.83 10.81 -1.67
C ALA A 152 19.51 10.13 -0.48
N CYS A 153 18.73 9.64 0.47
CA CYS A 153 19.24 8.83 1.56
C CYS A 153 19.81 7.52 0.99
N PRO A 154 21.08 7.16 1.28
CA PRO A 154 21.67 5.91 0.78
C PRO A 154 21.05 4.65 1.41
N GLY A 155 20.32 4.80 2.52
CA GLY A 155 19.59 3.71 3.16
C GLY A 155 18.24 3.43 2.48
N CYS A 156 17.32 4.39 2.55
CA CYS A 156 15.93 4.18 2.12
C CYS A 156 15.56 4.83 0.78
N GLY A 157 16.43 5.66 0.21
CA GLY A 157 16.18 6.41 -1.03
C GLY A 157 15.39 7.71 -0.86
N ASP A 158 15.04 8.11 0.37
CA ASP A 158 14.30 9.36 0.63
C ASP A 158 15.04 10.59 0.08
N LEU A 159 14.37 11.37 -0.79
CA LEU A 159 14.93 12.55 -1.43
C LEU A 159 14.44 13.82 -0.72
N SER A 160 15.26 14.35 0.19
CA SER A 160 14.87 15.49 1.04
C SER A 160 16.08 16.31 1.50
N THR A 161 15.80 17.41 2.21
CA THR A 161 16.79 18.14 3.01
C THR A 161 16.98 17.43 4.34
N HIS A 162 17.99 16.57 4.43
CA HIS A 162 18.26 15.78 5.63
C HIS A 162 18.85 16.63 6.76
N LEU A 163 18.67 16.17 8.00
CA LEU A 163 19.29 16.80 9.16
C LEU A 163 20.81 16.68 9.07
N ILE A 164 21.53 17.73 9.45
CA ILE A 164 22.98 17.80 9.41
C ILE A 164 23.51 18.08 10.82
N ARG A 165 24.62 17.43 11.17
CA ARG A 165 25.43 17.72 12.36
C ARG A 165 26.92 17.71 12.02
N GLU A 166 27.72 18.24 12.93
CA GLU A 166 29.17 18.08 12.88
C GLU A 166 29.57 16.60 13.01
N PRO A 167 30.64 16.17 12.33
CA PRO A 167 31.20 14.85 12.50
C PRO A 167 31.71 14.63 13.92
N VAL A 168 31.57 13.41 14.43
CA VAL A 168 32.08 13.04 15.77
C VAL A 168 33.23 12.04 15.66
N LYS A 169 33.91 11.80 16.78
CA LYS A 169 34.99 10.81 16.86
C LYS A 169 34.55 9.44 16.31
N ASN A 170 35.41 8.83 15.50
CA ASN A 170 35.25 7.56 14.79
C ASN A 170 34.44 7.62 13.47
N GLU A 171 34.01 8.81 13.05
CA GLU A 171 33.50 9.06 11.69
C GLU A 171 34.66 9.34 10.73
N PRO A 172 34.43 9.27 9.40
CA PRO A 172 35.52 9.47 8.44
C PRO A 172 36.16 10.85 8.56
N ASP A 173 37.49 10.93 8.55
CA ASP A 173 38.24 12.18 8.73
C ASP A 173 38.00 13.20 7.60
N TRP A 174 37.53 12.74 6.44
CA TRP A 174 37.17 13.59 5.30
C TRP A 174 35.77 14.20 5.43
N ALA A 175 34.96 13.74 6.38
CA ALA A 175 33.62 14.26 6.58
C ALA A 175 33.70 15.72 7.04
N MET A 176 33.01 16.62 6.34
CA MET A 176 32.73 17.97 6.83
C MET A 176 31.40 17.99 7.58
N VAL A 177 30.45 17.15 7.16
CA VAL A 177 29.14 17.01 7.79
C VAL A 177 28.69 15.56 7.87
N THR A 178 27.91 15.26 8.90
CA THR A 178 27.20 13.99 9.02
C THR A 178 25.70 14.24 8.88
N ARG A 179 25.09 13.58 7.91
CA ARG A 179 23.65 13.64 7.66
C ARG A 179 22.91 12.55 8.40
N ARG A 180 21.63 12.82 8.71
CA ARG A 180 20.70 11.85 9.27
C ARG A 180 19.36 11.90 8.54
N CYS A 181 18.92 10.75 8.06
CA CYS A 181 17.60 10.60 7.46
C CYS A 181 16.51 10.57 8.55
N ALA A 182 15.44 11.34 8.38
CA ALA A 182 14.31 11.33 9.30
C ALA A 182 13.45 10.05 9.18
N VAL A 183 13.52 9.38 8.04
CA VAL A 183 12.70 8.20 7.71
C VAL A 183 13.33 6.92 8.28
N CYS A 184 14.54 6.57 7.87
CA CYS A 184 15.20 5.32 8.31
C CYS A 184 16.29 5.52 9.37
N HIS A 185 16.56 6.76 9.79
CA HIS A 185 17.64 7.07 10.75
C HIS A 185 19.05 6.65 10.32
N ARG A 186 19.26 6.30 9.05
CA ARG A 186 20.59 6.14 8.45
C ARG A 186 21.37 7.44 8.59
N GLU A 187 22.61 7.33 9.03
CA GLU A 187 23.56 8.44 9.05
C GLU A 187 24.66 8.24 8.00
N TRP A 188 25.09 9.30 7.31
CA TRP A 188 26.18 9.20 6.32
C TRP A 188 27.01 10.49 6.24
N ALA A 189 28.25 10.36 5.78
CA ALA A 189 29.21 11.46 5.74
C ALA A 189 29.18 12.20 4.39
N GLN A 190 29.43 13.52 4.40
CA GLN A 190 29.67 14.31 3.18
C GLN A 190 30.81 15.32 3.40
N ALA A 191 31.53 15.61 2.32
CA ALA A 191 32.52 16.67 2.23
C ALA A 191 31.82 17.95 1.72
#